data_AF-A0A3C1UGB5-F1
#
_entry.id   AF-A0A3C1UGB5-F1
#
_cell.length_a   1.000
_cell.length_b   1.000
_cell.length_c   1.000
_cell.angle_alpha   90.00
_cell.angle_beta   90.00
_cell.angle_gamma   90.00
#
_symmetry.space_group_name_H-M   'P 1'
#
loop_
_entity.id
_entity.type
_entity.pdbx_description
1 polymer ?
#
loop_
_entity_poly.entity_id
_entity_poly.type
_entity_poly.pdbx_seq_one_letter_code
_entity_poly.pdbx_strand_id
1 'polypeptide(L)' 'MKFCRGKYTITKAEREKIENRMQSFIAYSKTKSSIRLTMITSFGVEKNTNSGIIQNELTLEDLF' A
#
# COMPACT_ATOMS: atom_id res chain seq x y z
N MET A 1 -20.78 4.52 9.42
CA MET A 1 -19.47 4.51 8.74
C MET A 1 -19.12 5.93 8.30
N LYS A 2 -18.19 6.61 8.99
CA LYS A 2 -17.99 8.08 8.88
C LYS A 2 -16.67 8.50 8.21
N PHE A 3 -15.80 7.59 7.78
CA PHE A 3 -14.38 7.95 7.56
C PHE A 3 -13.75 7.63 6.21
N CYS A 4 -14.46 7.25 5.15
CA CYS A 4 -13.94 7.29 3.78
C CYS A 4 -15.12 7.32 2.81
N ARG A 5 -15.11 8.22 1.83
CA ARG A 5 -16.12 8.31 0.76
C ARG A 5 -15.53 8.11 -0.65
N GLY A 6 -14.25 7.76 -0.75
CA GLY A 6 -13.55 7.67 -2.02
C GLY A 6 -12.33 6.77 -1.99
N LYS A 7 -11.78 6.51 -3.17
CA LYS A 7 -10.55 5.74 -3.38
C LYS A 7 -9.37 6.45 -2.74
N TYR A 8 -8.39 5.68 -2.26
CA TYR A 8 -7.18 6.23 -1.69
C TYR A 8 -6.21 6.65 -2.81
N THR A 9 -5.91 7.95 -2.93
CA THR A 9 -4.95 8.46 -3.90
C THR A 9 -3.54 8.46 -3.32
N ILE A 10 -2.62 7.73 -3.96
CA ILE A 10 -1.20 7.73 -3.56
C ILE A 10 -0.52 8.99 -4.11
N THR A 11 -0.26 9.95 -3.23
CA THR A 11 0.60 11.09 -3.55
C THR A 11 2.07 10.68 -3.51
N LYS A 12 2.95 11.51 -4.09
CA LYS A 12 4.41 11.27 -4.07
C LYS A 12 4.95 11.13 -2.63
N ALA A 13 4.49 11.97 -1.70
CA ALA A 13 4.89 11.92 -0.30
C ALA A 13 4.49 10.60 0.38
N GLU A 14 3.29 10.09 0.08
CA GLU A 14 2.84 8.80 0.62
C GLU A 14 3.66 7.64 0.05
N ARG A 15 4.02 7.70 -1.23
CA ARG A 15 4.93 6.72 -1.85
C ARG A 15 6.29 6.70 -1.15
N GLU A 16 6.90 7.85 -0.93
CA GLU A 16 8.21 7.95 -0.24
C GLU A 16 8.13 7.37 1.19
N LYS A 17 7.04 7.61 1.92
CA LYS A 17 6.83 7.00 3.24
C LYS A 17 6.77 5.47 3.17
N ILE A 18 6.07 4.93 2.17
CA ILE A 18 5.95 3.48 1.96
C ILE A 18 7.32 2.88 1.61
N GLU A 19 8.09 3.52 0.73
CA GLU A 19 9.45 3.09 0.38
C GLU A 19 10.40 3.11 1.59
N ASN A 20 10.37 4.19 2.39
CA ASN A 20 11.18 4.30 3.61
C ASN A 20 10.85 3.20 4.64
N ARG A 21 9.56 2.87 4.78
CA ARG A 21 9.12 1.76 5.64
C ARG A 21 9.58 0.41 5.10
N MET A 22 9.52 0.22 3.78
CA MET A 22 10.01 -0.99 3.13
C MET A 22 11.52 -1.17 3.33
N GLN A 23 12.31 -0.11 3.15
CA GLN A 23 13.75 -0.14 3.39
C GLN A 23 14.07 -0.43 4.87
N SER A 24 13.34 0.20 5.78
CA SER A 24 13.49 -0.06 7.22
C SER A 24 13.15 -1.52 7.56
N PHE A 25 12.11 -2.09 6.95
CA PHE A 25 11.74 -3.48 7.12
C PHE A 25 12.78 -4.45 6.55
N ILE A 26 13.33 -4.17 5.37
CA ILE A 26 14.41 -4.96 4.77
C ILE A 26 15.64 -4.97 5.68
N ALA A 27 16.04 -3.79 6.17
CA ALA A 27 17.20 -3.65 7.05
C ALA A 27 17.03 -4.42 8.37
N TYR A 28 15.84 -4.38 8.96
CA TYR A 28 15.53 -5.08 10.20
C TYR A 28 15.39 -6.59 10.00
N SER A 29 14.56 -7.00 9.04
CA SER A 29 14.19 -8.40 8.82
C SER A 29 15.34 -9.23 8.24
N LYS A 30 16.26 -8.60 7.49
CA LYS A 30 17.36 -9.26 6.74
C LYS A 30 16.88 -10.46 5.91
N THR A 31 15.61 -10.43 5.51
CA THR A 31 14.96 -11.53 4.79
C THR A 31 15.52 -11.63 3.39
N LYS A 32 15.90 -12.85 2.99
CA LYS A 32 16.30 -13.18 1.61
C LYS A 32 15.11 -13.41 0.68
N SER A 33 13.90 -13.49 1.24
CA SER A 33 12.65 -13.67 0.51
C SER A 33 12.15 -12.35 -0.07
N SER A 34 11.44 -12.43 -1.20
CA SER A 34 10.82 -11.26 -1.82
C SER A 34 9.75 -10.66 -0.91
N ILE A 35 9.80 -9.34 -0.73
CA ILE A 35 8.80 -8.59 0.04
C ILE A 35 7.71 -8.13 -0.91
N ARG A 36 6.47 -8.49 -0.60
CA ARG A 36 5.30 -8.13 -1.38
C ARG A 36 4.47 -7.09 -0.64
N LEU A 37 4.30 -5.93 -1.27
CA LEU A 37 3.53 -4.84 -0.72
C LEU A 37 2.04 -5.07 -0.99
N THR A 38 1.26 -5.22 0.08
CA THR A 38 -0.20 -5.40 0.01
C THR A 38 -0.89 -4.24 0.69
N MET A 39 -1.74 -3.54 -0.06
CA MET A 39 -2.49 -2.39 0.45
C MET A 39 -3.91 -2.84 0.79
N ILE A 40 -4.34 -2.63 2.03
CA ILE A 40 -5.69 -2.98 2.49
C ILE A 40 -6.48 -1.67 2.65
N THR A 41 -7.52 -1.50 1.83
CA THR A 41 -8.35 -0.29 1.84
C THR A 41 -9.84 -0.60 1.84
N SER A 42 -10.65 0.39 2.20
CA SER A 42 -12.11 0.23 2.16
C SER A 42 -12.71 0.27 0.76
N PHE A 43 -12.18 1.12 -0.13
CA PHE A 43 -12.75 1.39 -1.46
C PHE A 43 -11.76 1.18 -2.61
N GLY A 44 -10.60 0.61 -2.31
CA GLY A 44 -9.50 0.50 -3.24
C GLY A 44 -8.59 1.73 -3.29
N VAL A 45 -7.56 1.59 -4.10
CA VAL A 45 -6.53 2.57 -4.41
C VAL A 45 -6.79 3.13 -5.80
N GLU A 46 -6.64 4.44 -5.94
CA GLU A 46 -6.70 5.08 -7.25
C GLU A 46 -5.47 4.70 -8.08
N LYS A 47 -5.70 4.13 -9.26
CA LYS A 47 -4.63 3.78 -10.21
C LYS A 47 -4.04 5.07 -10.78
N ASN A 48 -2.85 5.43 -10.31
CA ASN A 48 -2.12 6.63 -10.73
C ASN A 48 -0.66 6.27 -11.02
N THR A 49 0.14 7.21 -11.52
CA THR A 49 1.56 6.97 -11.85
C THR A 49 2.36 6.41 -10.66
N ASN A 50 1.93 6.69 -9.43
CA ASN A 50 2.60 6.23 -8.20
C ASN A 50 2.08 4.89 -7.69
N SER A 51 0.93 4.39 -8.17
CA SER A 51 0.28 3.17 -7.67
C SER A 51 0.99 1.89 -8.10
N GLY A 52 1.93 1.97 -9.06
CA GLY A 52 2.71 0.81 -9.52
C GLY A 52 3.63 0.17 -8.48
N ILE A 53 3.80 0.80 -7.30
CA ILE A 53 4.54 0.20 -6.17
C ILE A 53 3.73 -0.89 -5.45
N ILE A 54 2.41 -0.84 -5.54
CA ILE A 54 1.53 -1.81 -4.89
C ILE A 54 1.47 -3.05 -5.78
N GLN A 55 1.86 -4.19 -5.22
CA GLN A 55 1.79 -5.47 -5.93
C GLN A 55 0.43 -6.13 -5.75
N ASN A 56 -0.15 -6.01 -4.55
CA ASN A 56 -1.46 -6.55 -4.22
C ASN A 56 -2.34 -5.48 -3.57
N GLU A 57 -3.61 -5.48 -3.92
CA GLU A 57 -4.63 -4.61 -3.35
C GLU A 57 -5.76 -5.50 -2.81
N LEU A 58 -6.17 -5.26 -1.57
CA LEU A 58 -7.29 -5.94 -0.94
C LEU A 58 -8.32 -4.89 -0.50
N THR A 59 -9.58 -5.16 -0.81
CA THR A 59 -10.70 -4.32 -0.39
C THR A 59 -11.40 -4.92 0.82
N LEU A 60 -12.24 -4.12 1.51
CA LEU A 60 -13.05 -4.64 2.62
C LEU A 60 -14.04 -5.72 2.16
N GLU A 61 -14.50 -5.67 0.90
CA GLU A 61 -15.37 -6.70 0.31
C GLU A 61 -14.64 -8.04 0.11
N ASP A 62 -13.31 -8.03 -0.01
CA ASP A 62 -12.52 -9.27 -0.09
C ASP A 62 -12.28 -9.91 1.29
N LEU A 63 -12.48 -9.14 2.37
CA LEU A 63 -12.17 -9.53 3.75
C LEU A 63 -13.39 -9.98 4.54
N PHE A 64 -14.60 -9.58 4.14
CA PHE A 64 -15.86 -9.82 4.82
C PHE A 64 -16.98 -10.12 3.84
#